data_AF-A0AAN7C8V3-F1
#
_entry.id   AF-A0AAN7C8V3-F1
#
_cell.length_a   1.000
_cell.length_b   1.000
_cell.length_c   1.000
_cell.angle_alpha   90.00
_cell.angle_beta   90.00
_cell.angle_gamma   90.00
#
_symmetry.space_group_name_H-M   'P 1'
#
loop_
_entity.id
_entity.type
_entity.pdbx_description
1 polymer ?
#
loop_
_entity_poly.entity_id
_entity_poly.type
_entity_poly.pdbx_seq_one_letter_code
_entity_poly.pdbx_strand_id
1 'polypeptide(L)'
;MSSNSKTYIVEHLDPELGAWSELEYLAIARESHDAGAKFCLSSLPPDFKVPEALSKIPSFTAETRGVEELYANDKSRVCLLDPAAASDLSPEDGDKFDTFLFGGILGDDPPRDRTSELRKKGFEGRRLGPVQMTTDTAVRVTRMVVQGKTPLNEVPYLDHPELKFNEHESTQMPFRYVKGEDGKPVMPDVTCSIMARAPPRLEISPPLINSASPWATDLDDLRRLYACPSTGAVTTRTSLIDGFDHDPTKHQYYFFDAAQAGLAQNASLNSIGYSPLTLETYLSFIKTISDEQPARSSKGFIVSVTGSPEDIARSYVLVASAARGLKFPLAMEINLSCPNIRNKPPPAYSEEALSTYLDHLQQAIRNADDDDIPRIPVGLKTPPFTHAPEYEALMSALERAAPAAGGVRPSSASSGCFALPGSGLGGMAGAPLHPLALGNVCTIRCMLDAPERAVTLGHVQVVGVGGVLDAEGYRRMKAVGAHVVGVATGLGLKGVDIFGEIEAGLRGKW
;
A
#
# COMPACT_ATOMS: atom_id res chain seq x y z
N MET A 1 -13.56 40.89 27.61
CA MET A 1 -12.10 40.97 27.37
C MET A 1 -11.88 40.53 25.93
N SER A 2 -11.33 41.41 25.07
CA SER A 2 -11.09 41.10 23.66
C SER A 2 -10.15 39.90 23.57
N SER A 3 -10.65 38.72 23.19
CA SER A 3 -9.80 37.56 22.93
C SER A 3 -9.05 37.84 21.62
N ASN A 4 -7.86 38.44 21.71
CA ASN A 4 -7.00 38.64 20.55
C ASN A 4 -6.50 37.27 20.06
N SER A 5 -7.28 36.67 19.16
CA SER A 5 -6.91 35.49 18.38
C SER A 5 -5.50 35.69 17.81
N LYS A 6 -4.60 34.72 18.05
CA LYS A 6 -3.27 34.73 17.43
C LYS A 6 -3.37 34.26 15.98
N THR A 7 -2.40 34.67 15.17
CA THR A 7 -2.23 34.23 13.79
C THR A 7 -0.83 33.64 13.62
N TYR A 8 -0.76 32.39 13.17
CA TYR A 8 0.48 31.72 12.81
C TYR A 8 0.61 31.74 11.29
N ILE A 9 1.72 32.28 10.78
CA ILE A 9 1.95 32.44 9.33
C ILE A 9 3.17 31.62 8.95
N VAL A 10 3.00 30.66 8.06
CA VAL A 10 4.13 29.97 7.42
C VAL A 10 4.26 30.50 6.00
N GLU A 11 5.41 31.08 5.69
CA GLU A 11 5.70 31.56 4.33
C GLU A 11 6.19 30.39 3.48
N HIS A 12 5.36 29.91 2.56
CA HIS A 12 5.69 28.76 1.72
C HIS A 12 6.54 29.21 0.53
N LEU A 13 7.80 28.79 0.50
CA LEU A 13 8.81 29.23 -0.46
C LEU A 13 9.14 28.18 -1.53
N ASP A 14 8.44 27.04 -1.54
CA ASP A 14 8.64 25.98 -2.52
C ASP A 14 7.58 26.05 -3.64
N PRO A 15 7.92 25.66 -4.88
CA PRO A 15 6.98 25.68 -6.00
C PRO A 15 5.88 24.61 -5.88
N GLU A 16 6.13 23.56 -5.09
CA GLU A 16 5.22 22.43 -4.90
C GLU A 16 5.07 22.09 -3.41
N LEU A 17 3.90 21.56 -3.03
CA LEU A 17 3.66 21.06 -1.68
C LEU A 17 4.02 19.58 -1.60
N GLY A 18 5.10 19.25 -0.90
CA GLY A 18 5.45 17.87 -0.59
C GLY A 18 4.46 17.25 0.41
N ALA A 19 4.27 15.92 0.33
CA ALA A 19 3.33 15.19 1.18
C ALA A 19 3.60 15.35 2.69
N TRP A 20 4.88 15.47 3.09
CA TRP A 20 5.24 15.73 4.49
C TRP A 20 4.81 17.13 4.93
N SER A 21 5.07 18.15 4.11
CA SER A 21 4.68 19.52 4.41
C SER A 21 3.17 19.70 4.45
N GLU A 22 2.43 18.95 3.63
CA GLU A 22 0.97 18.88 3.74
C GLU A 22 0.51 18.38 5.12
N LEU A 23 1.12 17.32 5.65
CA LEU A 23 0.82 16.84 7.00
C LEU A 23 1.16 17.87 8.07
N GLU A 24 2.32 18.51 7.97
CA GLU A 24 2.72 19.57 8.90
C GLU A 24 1.68 20.70 8.89
N TYR A 25 1.26 21.17 7.70
CA TYR A 25 0.29 22.24 7.57
C TYR A 25 -1.10 21.83 8.08
N LEU A 26 -1.53 20.59 7.85
CA LEU A 26 -2.79 20.08 8.39
C LEU A 26 -2.76 20.02 9.91
N ALA A 27 -1.66 19.55 10.50
CA ALA A 27 -1.48 19.55 11.95
C ALA A 27 -1.52 20.97 12.52
N ILE A 28 -0.78 21.90 11.90
CA ILE A 28 -0.79 23.31 12.31
C ILE A 28 -2.19 23.90 12.22
N ALA A 29 -2.91 23.67 11.12
CA ALA A 29 -4.25 24.19 10.89
C ALA A 29 -5.24 23.70 11.95
N ARG A 30 -5.27 22.39 12.22
CA ARG A 30 -6.15 21.76 13.22
C ARG A 30 -5.83 22.24 14.62
N GLU A 31 -4.56 22.16 15.03
CA GLU A 31 -4.17 22.56 16.37
C GLU A 31 -4.34 24.06 16.62
N SER A 32 -4.17 24.89 15.58
CA SER A 32 -4.46 26.33 15.67
C SER A 32 -5.96 26.56 15.80
N HIS A 33 -6.78 25.84 15.03
CA HIS A 33 -8.25 25.89 15.14
C HIS A 33 -8.72 25.58 16.56
N ASP A 34 -8.28 24.44 17.10
CA ASP A 34 -8.67 23.94 18.42
C ASP A 34 -8.25 24.90 19.55
N ALA A 35 -7.16 25.63 19.33
CA ALA A 35 -6.66 26.64 20.26
C ALA A 35 -7.23 28.05 20.05
N GLY A 36 -8.23 28.22 19.17
CA GLY A 36 -8.86 29.51 18.89
C GLY A 36 -7.94 30.50 18.15
N ALA A 37 -6.97 29.98 17.40
CA ALA A 37 -6.01 30.76 16.60
C ALA A 37 -6.24 30.56 15.10
N LYS A 38 -5.61 31.42 14.30
CA LYS A 38 -5.63 31.37 12.84
C LYS A 38 -4.32 30.81 12.31
N PHE A 39 -4.39 30.11 11.19
CA PHE A 39 -3.23 29.65 10.44
C PHE A 39 -3.28 30.19 9.01
N CYS A 40 -2.19 30.79 8.54
CA CYS A 40 -2.07 31.32 7.20
C CYS A 40 -0.85 30.74 6.48
N LEU A 41 -1.06 30.24 5.26
CA LEU A 41 0.03 30.02 4.31
C LEU A 41 0.13 31.24 3.40
N SER A 42 1.26 31.93 3.43
CA SER A 42 1.51 33.13 2.61
C SER A 42 2.54 32.89 1.52
N SER A 43 2.65 33.85 0.59
CA SER A 43 3.56 33.78 -0.57
C SER A 43 3.31 32.58 -1.50
N LEU A 44 2.07 32.08 -1.53
CA LEU A 44 1.72 30.95 -2.39
C LEU A 44 1.77 31.31 -3.89
N PRO A 45 2.33 30.45 -4.76
CA PRO A 45 2.24 30.63 -6.20
C PRO A 45 0.77 30.79 -6.68
N PRO A 46 0.48 31.58 -7.72
CA PRO A 46 -0.89 31.74 -8.24
C PRO A 46 -1.57 30.43 -8.64
N ASP A 47 -0.79 29.46 -9.14
CA ASP A 47 -1.27 28.14 -9.57
C ASP A 47 -1.22 27.08 -8.44
N PHE A 48 -0.89 27.49 -7.21
CA PHE A 48 -0.80 26.58 -6.08
C PHE A 48 -2.17 26.00 -5.73
N LYS A 49 -2.27 24.66 -5.75
CA LYS A 49 -3.49 23.96 -5.37
C LYS A 49 -3.48 23.65 -3.89
N VAL A 50 -4.26 24.42 -3.13
CA VAL A 50 -4.49 24.16 -1.70
C VAL A 50 -5.19 22.79 -1.55
N PRO A 51 -4.64 21.87 -0.75
CA PRO A 51 -5.30 20.60 -0.43
C PRO A 51 -6.71 20.79 0.14
N GLU A 52 -7.66 19.97 -0.29
CA GLU A 52 -9.06 20.06 0.13
C GLU A 52 -9.22 19.89 1.66
N ALA A 53 -8.37 19.07 2.27
CA ALA A 53 -8.38 18.87 3.72
C ALA A 53 -8.00 20.14 4.49
N LEU A 54 -7.13 21.00 3.94
CA LEU A 54 -6.78 22.29 4.54
C LEU A 54 -7.89 23.32 4.35
N SER A 55 -8.47 23.38 3.15
CA SER A 55 -9.54 24.37 2.84
C SER A 55 -10.83 24.14 3.65
N LYS A 56 -11.05 22.93 4.16
CA LYS A 56 -12.17 22.60 5.06
C LYS A 56 -11.99 23.14 6.49
N ILE A 57 -10.79 23.57 6.89
CA ILE A 57 -10.51 24.05 8.26
C ILE A 57 -10.86 25.55 8.36
N PRO A 58 -11.86 25.96 9.17
CA PRO A 58 -12.37 27.35 9.13
C PRO A 58 -11.36 28.43 9.51
N SER A 59 -10.34 28.09 10.32
CA SER A 59 -9.30 29.02 10.77
C SER A 59 -8.09 29.09 9.83
N PHE A 60 -8.12 28.35 8.72
CA PHE A 60 -7.05 28.33 7.73
C PHE A 60 -7.28 29.38 6.62
N THR A 61 -6.21 30.03 6.19
CA THR A 61 -6.23 30.95 5.04
C THR A 61 -5.02 30.70 4.14
N ALA A 62 -5.24 30.73 2.83
CA ALA A 62 -4.21 30.68 1.81
C ALA A 62 -4.10 32.04 1.14
N GLU A 63 -2.88 32.60 1.10
CA GLU A 63 -2.59 33.93 0.56
C GLU A 63 -1.46 33.85 -0.47
N THR A 64 -1.68 34.44 -1.64
CA THR A 64 -0.63 34.62 -2.66
C THR A 64 0.32 35.76 -2.31
N ARG A 65 -0.14 36.70 -1.47
CA ARG A 65 0.65 37.84 -0.98
C ARG A 65 1.62 37.39 0.10
N GLY A 66 2.78 38.02 0.14
CA GLY A 66 3.76 37.81 1.20
C GLY A 66 3.43 38.57 2.48
N VAL A 67 4.02 38.15 3.59
CA VAL A 67 3.75 38.75 4.92
C VAL A 67 4.06 40.25 4.99
N GLU A 68 5.03 40.74 4.20
CA GLU A 68 5.33 42.17 4.12
C GLU A 68 4.19 43.00 3.56
N GLU A 69 3.47 42.45 2.59
CA GLU A 69 2.32 43.12 2.00
C GLU A 69 1.12 43.02 2.94
N LEU A 70 0.89 41.85 3.53
CA LEU A 70 -0.20 41.60 4.47
C LEU A 70 -0.12 42.51 5.71
N TYR A 71 1.10 42.83 6.18
CA TYR A 71 1.34 43.63 7.39
C TYR A 71 2.10 44.94 7.10
N ALA A 72 2.00 45.47 5.87
CA ALA A 72 2.70 46.69 5.47
C ALA A 72 2.41 47.90 6.38
N ASN A 73 1.19 47.98 6.91
CA ASN A 73 0.74 49.08 7.75
C ASN A 73 1.24 49.01 9.19
N ASP A 74 1.56 47.82 9.71
CA ASP A 74 1.99 47.64 11.09
C ASP A 74 2.78 46.34 11.29
N LYS A 75 4.08 46.41 11.02
CA LYS A 75 5.02 45.30 11.24
C LYS A 75 5.29 45.03 12.72
N SER A 76 4.96 45.96 13.63
CA SER A 76 5.29 45.85 15.06
C SER A 76 4.51 44.74 15.77
N ARG A 77 3.40 44.28 15.16
CA ARG A 77 2.55 43.19 15.65
C ARG A 77 3.03 41.79 15.27
N VAL A 78 4.02 41.70 14.38
CA VAL A 78 4.54 40.44 13.83
C VAL A 78 5.88 40.08 14.47
N CYS A 79 5.95 38.89 15.06
CA CYS A 79 7.19 38.29 15.54
C CYS A 79 7.72 37.28 14.52
N LEU A 80 8.97 37.43 14.08
CA LEU A 80 9.66 36.46 13.23
C LEU A 80 10.35 35.39 14.09
N LEU A 81 10.03 34.13 13.89
CA LEU A 81 10.72 33.02 14.52
C LEU A 81 11.96 32.67 13.70
N ASP A 82 13.13 32.97 14.25
CA ASP A 82 14.42 32.86 13.56
C ASP A 82 15.50 32.31 14.49
N PRO A 83 16.20 31.23 14.12
CA PRO A 83 17.33 30.71 14.90
C PRO A 83 18.43 31.75 15.19
N ALA A 84 18.59 32.77 14.33
CA ALA A 84 19.59 33.82 14.47
C ALA A 84 19.15 35.02 15.33
N ALA A 85 17.92 35.02 15.88
CA ALA A 85 17.44 36.12 16.72
C ALA A 85 18.24 36.26 18.04
N ALA A 86 18.29 37.47 18.59
CA ALA A 86 19.10 37.76 19.77
C ALA A 86 18.48 37.26 21.10
N SER A 87 17.17 37.00 21.11
CA SER A 87 16.41 36.65 22.31
C SER A 87 15.50 35.47 22.05
N ASP A 88 15.30 34.66 23.09
CA ASP A 88 14.39 33.51 23.05
C ASP A 88 12.95 33.97 23.23
N LEU A 89 12.00 33.22 22.64
CA LEU A 89 10.58 33.46 22.80
C LEU A 89 10.17 33.28 24.27
N SER A 90 9.34 34.20 24.77
CA SER A 90 8.85 34.23 26.14
C SER A 90 7.31 34.32 26.21
N PRO A 91 6.67 33.92 27.32
CA PRO A 91 5.22 34.08 27.50
C PRO A 91 4.71 35.52 27.31
N GLU A 92 5.51 36.52 27.66
CA GLU A 92 5.22 37.96 27.54
C GLU A 92 5.16 38.41 26.08
N ASP A 93 5.86 37.72 25.17
CA ASP A 93 5.76 38.00 23.72
C ASP A 93 4.34 37.75 23.21
N GLY A 94 3.56 36.89 23.89
CA GLY A 94 2.15 36.69 23.64
C GLY A 94 1.27 37.91 23.95
N ASP A 95 1.77 38.91 24.68
CA ASP A 95 1.03 40.16 24.94
C ASP A 95 1.47 41.27 23.98
N LYS A 96 2.70 41.16 23.44
CA LYS A 96 3.29 42.11 22.50
C LYS A 96 2.88 41.84 21.05
N PHE A 97 2.88 40.58 20.63
CA PHE A 97 2.62 40.18 19.25
C PHE A 97 1.30 39.41 19.15
N ASP A 98 0.56 39.63 18.08
CA ASP A 98 -0.61 38.80 17.74
C ASP A 98 -0.36 37.90 16.53
N THR A 99 0.76 38.11 15.83
CA THR A 99 1.11 37.38 14.63
C THR A 99 2.53 36.81 14.76
N PHE A 100 2.69 35.53 14.44
CA PHE A 100 3.95 34.80 14.53
C PHE A 100 4.30 34.20 13.17
N LEU A 101 5.44 34.58 12.63
CA LEU A 101 5.89 34.31 11.28
C LEU A 101 7.02 33.28 11.27
N PHE A 102 6.89 32.26 10.42
CA PHE A 102 7.84 31.18 10.21
C PHE A 102 8.30 31.22 8.75
N GLY A 103 9.61 31.25 8.53
CA GLY A 103 10.18 31.36 7.18
C GLY A 103 10.49 30.00 6.55
N GLY A 104 9.76 29.66 5.48
CA GLY A 104 9.95 28.42 4.74
C GLY A 104 9.50 27.17 5.50
N ILE A 105 9.54 26.01 4.83
CA ILE A 105 9.38 24.71 5.48
C ILE A 105 10.63 24.49 6.36
N LEU A 106 10.43 24.49 7.67
CA LEU A 106 11.43 24.16 8.67
C LEU A 106 11.57 22.63 8.68
N GLY A 107 12.50 22.09 7.91
CA GLY A 107 12.65 20.63 7.82
C GLY A 107 13.84 20.09 7.03
N ASP A 108 14.68 20.97 6.47
CA ASP A 108 15.94 20.54 5.86
C ASP A 108 17.00 20.32 6.95
N ASP A 109 17.68 19.18 6.90
CA ASP A 109 18.92 18.90 7.63
C ASP A 109 20.04 18.58 6.62
N PRO A 110 21.11 19.39 6.52
CA PRO A 110 21.39 20.59 7.30
C PRO A 110 20.47 21.79 6.94
N PRO A 111 20.26 22.75 7.87
CA PRO A 111 19.41 23.92 7.63
C PRO A 111 19.89 24.76 6.44
N ARG A 112 18.97 25.17 5.56
CA ARG A 112 19.25 26.02 4.39
C ARG A 112 19.16 27.53 4.65
N ASP A 113 19.05 27.95 5.90
CA ASP A 113 18.92 29.35 6.35
C ASP A 113 17.82 30.16 5.64
N ARG A 114 16.68 29.53 5.29
CA ARG A 114 15.62 30.15 4.45
C ARG A 114 14.99 31.41 5.07
N THR A 115 15.08 31.58 6.39
CA THR A 115 14.63 32.79 7.11
C THR A 115 15.50 34.03 6.83
N SER A 116 16.66 33.88 6.18
CA SER A 116 17.57 35.00 5.87
C SER A 116 16.93 36.12 5.07
N GLU A 117 16.00 35.77 4.17
CA GLU A 117 15.25 36.73 3.36
C GLU A 117 14.23 37.50 4.20
N LEU A 118 13.72 36.90 5.28
CA LEU A 118 12.78 37.54 6.21
C LEU A 118 13.46 38.48 7.21
N ARG A 119 14.71 38.20 7.60
CA ARG A 119 15.48 39.08 8.50
C ARG A 119 15.62 40.50 7.98
N LYS A 120 15.77 40.64 6.66
CA LYS A 120 15.99 41.92 5.98
C LYS A 120 14.74 42.80 5.97
N LYS A 121 13.58 42.25 6.38
CA LYS A 121 12.25 42.85 6.23
C LYS A 121 11.77 43.65 7.45
N GLY A 122 12.59 43.73 8.50
CA GLY A 122 12.36 44.61 9.65
C GLY A 122 11.40 44.06 10.71
N PHE A 123 11.17 42.75 10.75
CA PHE A 123 10.39 42.09 11.79
C PHE A 123 11.23 41.87 13.06
N GLU A 124 10.60 41.94 14.22
CA GLU A 124 11.29 41.63 15.48
C GLU A 124 11.42 40.11 15.66
N GLY A 125 12.65 39.64 15.85
CA GLY A 125 12.96 38.22 15.91
C GLY A 125 12.89 37.61 17.32
N ARG A 126 12.48 36.33 17.41
CA ARG A 126 12.66 35.45 18.58
C ARG A 126 13.16 34.07 18.18
N ARG A 127 13.95 33.43 19.04
CA ARG A 127 14.39 32.04 18.87
C ARG A 127 13.45 31.07 19.59
N LEU A 128 13.33 29.86 19.05
CA LEU A 128 12.67 28.71 19.70
C LEU A 128 13.69 27.78 20.39
N GLY A 129 14.88 28.29 20.67
CA GLY A 129 16.00 27.55 21.24
C GLY A 129 17.01 27.10 20.19
N PRO A 130 18.06 26.37 20.62
CA PRO A 130 19.23 26.07 19.79
C PRO A 130 19.10 24.82 18.91
N VAL A 131 18.11 23.95 19.16
CA VAL A 131 17.91 22.70 18.41
C VAL A 131 16.78 22.91 17.40
N GLN A 132 17.01 22.49 16.17
CA GLN A 132 16.06 22.63 15.07
C GLN A 132 14.79 21.80 15.32
N MET A 133 13.65 22.36 14.94
CA MET A 133 12.33 21.75 15.02
C MET A 133 11.74 21.62 13.62
N THR A 134 10.84 20.65 13.43
CA THR A 134 9.95 20.61 12.27
C THR A 134 8.99 21.82 12.28
N THR A 135 8.36 22.14 11.15
CA THR A 135 7.51 23.32 11.02
C THR A 135 6.32 23.27 11.98
N ASP A 136 5.66 22.11 12.04
CA ASP A 136 4.53 21.89 12.94
C ASP A 136 4.95 21.99 14.41
N THR A 137 6.10 21.42 14.76
CA THR A 137 6.66 21.50 16.12
C THR A 137 6.99 22.95 16.48
N ALA A 138 7.60 23.71 15.58
CA ALA A 138 7.92 25.11 15.83
C ALA A 138 6.66 25.95 16.11
N VAL A 139 5.59 25.74 15.34
CA VAL A 139 4.31 26.43 15.57
C VAL A 139 3.65 25.96 16.88
N ARG A 140 3.68 24.65 17.16
CA ARG A 140 3.17 24.06 18.41
C ARG A 140 3.87 24.63 19.63
N VAL A 141 5.20 24.67 19.63
CA VAL A 141 6.02 25.25 20.72
C VAL A 141 5.69 26.73 20.88
N THR A 142 5.64 27.49 19.79
CA THR A 142 5.27 28.91 19.83
C THR A 142 3.90 29.09 20.51
N ARG A 143 2.92 28.26 20.15
CA ARG A 143 1.58 28.29 20.76
C ARG A 143 1.58 27.94 22.25
N MET A 144 2.32 26.90 22.65
CA MET A 144 2.48 26.54 24.06
C MET A 144 3.07 27.69 24.88
N VAL A 145 4.03 28.43 24.31
CA VAL A 145 4.67 29.56 24.97
C VAL A 145 3.75 30.77 25.05
N VAL A 146 3.21 31.23 23.92
CA VAL A 146 2.54 32.54 23.85
C VAL A 146 1.06 32.49 24.23
N GLN A 147 0.40 31.36 24.00
CA GLN A 147 -1.00 31.14 24.41
C GLN A 147 -1.11 30.31 25.68
N GLY A 148 -0.34 29.22 25.75
CA GLY A 148 -0.30 28.34 26.93
C GLY A 148 0.49 28.91 28.11
N LYS A 149 1.19 30.04 27.91
CA LYS A 149 2.03 30.73 28.90
C LYS A 149 3.07 29.81 29.55
N THR A 150 3.49 28.76 28.84
CA THR A 150 4.54 27.84 29.28
C THR A 150 5.91 28.43 28.93
N PRO A 151 6.83 28.64 29.89
CA PRO A 151 8.19 29.07 29.58
C PRO A 151 8.87 28.15 28.56
N LEU A 152 9.63 28.70 27.61
CA LEU A 152 10.21 27.93 26.50
C LEU A 152 11.09 26.76 26.97
N ASN A 153 11.78 26.93 28.09
CA ASN A 153 12.63 25.92 28.73
C ASN A 153 11.85 24.87 29.56
N GLU A 154 10.55 25.07 29.79
CA GLU A 154 9.67 24.14 30.51
C GLU A 154 8.80 23.30 29.56
N VAL A 155 8.82 23.58 28.27
CA VAL A 155 8.17 22.74 27.26
C VAL A 155 8.81 21.35 27.29
N PRO A 156 8.01 20.26 27.36
CA PRO A 156 8.55 18.92 27.43
C PRO A 156 9.07 18.51 26.04
N TYR A 157 10.38 18.35 25.89
CA TYR A 157 11.01 18.02 24.60
C TYR A 157 11.48 16.57 24.51
N LEU A 158 11.60 16.09 23.27
CA LEU A 158 12.41 14.94 22.87
C LEU A 158 13.37 15.39 21.78
N ASP A 159 14.67 15.29 22.04
CA ASP A 159 15.72 15.66 21.11
C ASP A 159 16.17 14.43 20.34
N HIS A 160 16.12 14.51 19.01
CA HIS A 160 16.53 13.46 18.10
C HIS A 160 15.93 12.08 18.42
N PRO A 161 14.58 11.96 18.51
CA PRO A 161 13.93 10.72 18.92
C PRO A 161 14.20 9.60 17.92
N GLU A 162 14.42 8.39 18.44
CA GLU A 162 14.47 7.16 17.65
C GLU A 162 13.06 6.60 17.46
N LEU A 163 12.61 6.54 16.21
CA LEU A 163 11.37 5.87 15.82
C LEU A 163 11.68 4.40 15.53
N LYS A 164 11.23 3.50 16.41
CA LYS A 164 11.32 2.05 16.19
C LYS A 164 10.09 1.55 15.45
N PHE A 165 10.29 0.99 14.27
CA PHE A 165 9.23 0.43 13.44
C PHE A 165 9.01 -1.06 13.71
N ASN A 166 10.09 -1.79 14.04
CA ASN A 166 10.06 -3.20 14.45
C ASN A 166 11.35 -3.59 15.21
N GLU A 167 11.56 -4.88 15.50
CA GLU A 167 12.74 -5.38 16.24
C GLU A 167 14.07 -5.14 15.53
N HIS A 168 14.06 -4.87 14.22
CA HIS A 168 15.26 -4.74 13.38
C HIS A 168 15.38 -3.38 12.69
N GLU A 169 14.37 -2.53 12.79
CA GLU A 169 14.28 -1.27 12.04
C GLU A 169 13.94 -0.10 12.94
N SER A 170 14.84 0.89 12.93
CA SER A 170 14.63 2.17 13.59
C SER A 170 15.23 3.31 12.77
N THR A 171 14.73 4.52 12.99
CA THR A 171 15.28 5.74 12.39
C THR A 171 15.36 6.82 13.44
N GLN A 172 16.52 7.47 13.56
CA GLN A 172 16.67 8.65 14.39
C GLN A 172 16.25 9.88 13.60
N MET A 173 15.30 10.64 14.14
CA MET A 173 14.90 11.91 13.56
C MET A 173 15.95 12.98 13.87
N PRO A 174 16.34 13.85 12.92
CA PRO A 174 17.37 14.86 13.17
C PRO A 174 16.84 16.12 13.90
N PHE A 175 15.59 16.13 14.36
CA PHE A 175 14.94 17.30 14.95
C PHE A 175 14.51 17.10 16.41
N ARG A 176 14.20 18.21 17.07
CA ARG A 176 13.49 18.28 18.36
C ARG A 176 11.98 18.25 18.14
N TYR A 177 11.29 17.51 19.01
CA TYR A 177 9.82 17.39 19.06
C TYR A 177 9.29 17.73 20.45
N VAL A 178 8.00 18.07 20.55
CA VAL A 178 7.29 18.08 21.84
C VAL A 178 7.04 16.63 22.27
N LYS A 179 7.23 16.33 23.55
CA LYS A 179 6.93 15.03 24.14
C LYS A 179 5.43 14.95 24.46
N GLY A 180 4.76 13.96 23.90
CA GLY A 180 3.36 13.64 24.17
C GLY A 180 3.15 13.01 25.54
N GLU A 181 1.89 12.91 25.97
CA GLU A 181 1.51 12.27 27.22
C GLU A 181 1.87 10.78 27.27
N ASP A 182 1.92 10.12 26.10
CA ASP A 182 2.36 8.73 25.92
C ASP A 182 3.89 8.56 25.97
N GLY A 183 4.62 9.66 26.14
CA GLY A 183 6.07 9.71 26.18
C GLY A 183 6.76 9.69 24.82
N LYS A 184 6.02 9.69 23.70
CA LYS A 184 6.53 9.68 22.33
C LYS A 184 6.58 11.10 21.74
N PRO A 185 7.28 11.34 20.61
CA PRO A 185 7.24 12.65 19.97
C PRO A 185 5.85 12.94 19.40
N VAL A 186 5.31 14.13 19.67
CA VAL A 186 4.13 14.66 18.99
C VAL A 186 4.54 15.03 17.57
N MET A 187 4.04 14.27 16.62
CA MET A 187 4.25 14.46 15.18
C MET A 187 2.89 14.75 14.53
N PRO A 188 2.85 15.31 13.30
CA PRO A 188 1.61 15.39 12.55
C PRO A 188 0.92 14.02 12.53
N ASP A 189 -0.41 14.00 12.62
CA ASP A 189 -1.20 12.78 12.47
C ASP A 189 -0.94 12.19 11.09
N VAL A 190 0.08 11.34 11.01
CA VAL A 190 0.27 10.43 9.88
C VAL A 190 -0.96 9.51 9.81
N THR A 191 -1.67 9.36 10.94
CA THR A 191 -2.72 8.40 11.28
C THR A 191 -4.06 8.50 10.53
N CYS A 192 -4.29 9.44 9.59
CA CYS A 192 -5.54 9.40 8.81
C CYS A 192 -5.55 9.93 7.37
N SER A 193 -4.54 10.65 6.86
CA SER A 193 -4.58 11.11 5.45
C SER A 193 -3.38 10.72 4.59
N ILE A 194 -2.21 10.42 5.16
CA ILE A 194 -1.01 10.07 4.36
C ILE A 194 -0.28 8.81 4.88
N MET A 195 -0.68 8.22 6.03
CA MET A 195 -0.49 6.78 6.18
C MET A 195 -1.39 6.08 5.18
N ALA A 196 -0.81 5.68 4.05
CA ALA A 196 -1.21 4.41 3.48
C ALA A 196 -1.19 3.41 4.65
N ARG A 197 -2.37 3.02 5.18
CA ARG A 197 -2.45 1.77 5.93
C ARG A 197 -1.73 0.77 5.05
N ALA A 198 -0.62 0.21 5.55
CA ALA A 198 0.09 -0.85 4.86
C ALA A 198 -0.98 -1.82 4.34
N PRO A 199 -0.91 -2.25 3.07
CA PRO A 199 -1.92 -3.15 2.53
C PRO A 199 -2.11 -4.29 3.52
N PRO A 200 -3.37 -4.65 3.84
CA PRO A 200 -3.62 -5.73 4.78
C PRO A 200 -2.82 -6.96 4.34
N ARG A 201 -2.07 -7.56 5.28
CA ARG A 201 -1.24 -8.72 4.98
C ARG A 201 -2.12 -9.91 4.66
N LEU A 202 -1.66 -10.74 3.72
CA LEU A 202 -2.29 -12.02 3.42
C LEU A 202 -1.76 -13.06 4.40
N GLU A 203 -2.56 -13.41 5.39
CA GLU A 203 -2.26 -14.47 6.36
C GLU A 203 -2.91 -15.78 5.92
N ILE A 204 -2.08 -16.80 5.65
CA ILE A 204 -2.53 -18.11 5.17
C ILE A 204 -1.86 -19.18 6.02
N SER A 205 -2.67 -19.98 6.71
CA SER A 205 -2.22 -21.09 7.53
C SER A 205 -3.19 -22.28 7.40
N PRO A 206 -2.70 -23.48 7.02
CA PRO A 206 -1.33 -23.76 6.60
C PRO A 206 -0.95 -23.04 5.28
N PRO A 207 0.34 -22.77 5.01
CA PRO A 207 0.81 -22.01 3.82
C PRO A 207 0.73 -22.79 2.49
N LEU A 208 -0.41 -23.46 2.26
CA LEU A 208 -0.73 -24.28 1.11
C LEU A 208 -2.15 -23.96 0.63
N ILE A 209 -2.28 -23.69 -0.66
CA ILE A 209 -3.56 -23.31 -1.29
C ILE A 209 -3.72 -24.00 -2.63
N ASN A 210 -4.94 -24.06 -3.17
CA ASN A 210 -5.09 -24.24 -4.61
C ASN A 210 -4.76 -22.92 -5.33
N SER A 211 -4.21 -22.98 -6.54
CA SER A 211 -4.13 -21.82 -7.43
C SER A 211 -5.40 -21.70 -8.27
N ALA A 212 -5.70 -20.48 -8.75
CA ALA A 212 -6.79 -20.22 -9.68
C ALA A 212 -6.70 -21.17 -10.88
N SER A 213 -7.70 -22.05 -10.99
CA SER A 213 -7.72 -23.17 -11.93
C SER A 213 -9.16 -23.66 -12.16
N PRO A 214 -9.41 -24.52 -13.16
CA PRO A 214 -10.74 -25.02 -13.47
C PRO A 214 -11.35 -25.89 -12.38
N TRP A 215 -10.54 -26.38 -11.44
CA TRP A 215 -10.94 -27.25 -10.33
C TRP A 215 -11.50 -26.48 -9.12
N ALA A 216 -11.79 -25.19 -9.33
CA ALA A 216 -12.36 -24.26 -8.37
C ALA A 216 -13.44 -23.40 -9.06
N THR A 217 -14.31 -24.03 -9.85
CA THR A 217 -15.30 -23.33 -10.70
C THR A 217 -16.65 -23.21 -10.01
N ASP A 218 -17.20 -24.30 -9.48
CA ASP A 218 -18.55 -24.32 -8.93
C ASP A 218 -18.58 -24.31 -7.40
N LEU A 219 -19.79 -24.22 -6.83
CA LEU A 219 -20.00 -24.19 -5.39
C LEU A 219 -19.47 -25.45 -4.69
N ASP A 220 -19.58 -26.62 -5.30
CA ASP A 220 -19.16 -27.88 -4.70
C ASP A 220 -17.63 -28.02 -4.73
N ASP A 221 -16.97 -27.55 -5.79
CA ASP A 221 -15.51 -27.40 -5.82
C ASP A 221 -15.02 -26.54 -4.66
N LEU A 222 -15.59 -25.33 -4.52
CA LEU A 222 -15.18 -24.37 -3.49
C LEU A 222 -15.46 -24.89 -2.08
N ARG A 223 -16.60 -25.56 -1.86
CA ARG A 223 -16.93 -26.22 -0.59
C ARG A 223 -15.91 -27.32 -0.25
N ARG A 224 -15.57 -28.20 -1.20
CA ARG A 224 -14.59 -29.28 -0.96
C ARG A 224 -13.20 -28.72 -0.63
N LEU A 225 -12.76 -27.71 -1.37
CA LEU A 225 -11.49 -27.02 -1.12
C LEU A 225 -11.48 -26.32 0.24
N TYR A 226 -12.59 -25.69 0.62
CA TYR A 226 -12.72 -25.02 1.92
C TYR A 226 -12.76 -26.01 3.09
N ALA A 227 -13.43 -27.16 2.92
CA ALA A 227 -13.52 -28.20 3.93
C ALA A 227 -12.19 -28.95 4.16
N CYS A 228 -11.27 -28.92 3.19
CA CYS A 228 -9.96 -29.57 3.33
C CYS A 228 -9.11 -28.92 4.44
N PRO A 229 -8.73 -29.62 5.52
CA PRO A 229 -7.97 -29.02 6.62
C PRO A 229 -6.56 -28.60 6.21
N SER A 230 -6.01 -29.22 5.17
CA SER A 230 -4.64 -29.00 4.68
C SER A 230 -4.50 -27.78 3.77
N THR A 231 -5.58 -27.04 3.47
CA THR A 231 -5.53 -25.77 2.74
C THR A 231 -5.75 -24.59 3.69
N GLY A 232 -4.89 -23.57 3.60
CA GLY A 232 -5.01 -22.35 4.41
C GLY A 232 -5.88 -21.25 3.81
N ALA A 233 -6.16 -21.33 2.52
CA ALA A 233 -7.13 -20.50 1.80
C ALA A 233 -7.56 -21.20 0.50
N VAL A 234 -8.65 -20.72 -0.10
CA VAL A 234 -9.17 -21.23 -1.38
C VAL A 234 -9.11 -20.14 -2.45
N THR A 235 -8.50 -20.42 -3.60
CA THR A 235 -8.47 -19.49 -4.74
C THR A 235 -9.56 -19.86 -5.75
N THR A 236 -10.42 -18.93 -6.14
CA THR A 236 -11.43 -19.18 -7.18
C THR A 236 -10.79 -19.35 -8.56
N ARG A 237 -11.48 -19.99 -9.51
CA ARG A 237 -11.14 -19.82 -10.92
C ARG A 237 -11.24 -18.35 -11.29
N THR A 238 -10.33 -17.89 -12.16
CA THR A 238 -10.34 -16.50 -12.64
C THR A 238 -11.66 -16.19 -13.35
N SER A 239 -12.40 -15.18 -12.87
CA SER A 239 -13.66 -14.70 -13.46
C SER A 239 -13.53 -13.31 -14.06
N LEU A 240 -14.29 -13.05 -15.13
CA LEU A 240 -14.64 -11.69 -15.58
C LEU A 240 -15.90 -11.23 -14.82
N ILE A 241 -16.16 -9.91 -14.80
CA ILE A 241 -17.41 -9.37 -14.23
C ILE A 241 -18.62 -10.05 -14.86
N ASP A 242 -18.66 -10.10 -16.19
CA ASP A 242 -19.80 -10.63 -16.96
C ASP A 242 -19.64 -12.10 -17.38
N GLY A 243 -18.60 -12.78 -16.86
CA GLY A 243 -18.27 -14.15 -17.25
C GLY A 243 -17.53 -14.24 -18.59
N PHE A 244 -17.04 -15.44 -18.90
CA PHE A 244 -16.28 -15.73 -20.10
C PHE A 244 -17.11 -16.55 -21.09
N ASP A 245 -17.00 -16.25 -22.38
CA ASP A 245 -17.62 -17.04 -23.46
C ASP A 245 -16.92 -18.41 -23.61
N HIS A 246 -17.22 -19.31 -22.69
CA HIS A 246 -16.60 -20.62 -22.61
C HIS A 246 -17.24 -21.60 -23.59
N ASP A 247 -16.52 -21.92 -24.66
CA ASP A 247 -16.82 -23.01 -25.57
C ASP A 247 -16.05 -24.30 -25.18
N PRO A 248 -16.72 -25.37 -24.70
CA PRO A 248 -16.06 -26.62 -24.29
C PRO A 248 -15.40 -27.38 -25.45
N THR A 249 -15.73 -27.06 -26.71
CA THR A 249 -15.06 -27.63 -27.89
C THR A 249 -13.71 -26.97 -28.16
N LYS A 250 -13.49 -25.75 -27.65
CA LYS A 250 -12.25 -24.97 -27.82
C LYS A 250 -11.41 -24.95 -26.55
N HIS A 251 -12.06 -24.86 -25.39
CA HIS A 251 -11.43 -24.66 -24.10
C HIS A 251 -11.28 -26.01 -23.38
N GLN A 252 -10.20 -26.71 -23.73
CA GLN A 252 -9.96 -28.09 -23.33
C GLN A 252 -8.69 -28.22 -22.51
N TYR A 253 -8.50 -29.40 -21.92
CA TYR A 253 -7.28 -29.75 -21.22
C TYR A 253 -6.95 -31.22 -21.40
N TYR A 254 -5.69 -31.54 -21.22
CA TYR A 254 -5.18 -32.90 -21.31
C TYR A 254 -4.07 -33.11 -20.29
N PHE A 255 -4.15 -34.20 -19.53
CA PHE A 255 -3.08 -34.65 -18.65
C PHE A 255 -2.17 -35.66 -19.35
N PHE A 256 -0.87 -35.56 -19.12
CA PHE A 256 0.11 -36.44 -19.74
C PHE A 256 1.31 -36.72 -18.83
N ASP A 257 2.03 -37.79 -19.14
CA ASP A 257 3.36 -38.08 -18.58
C ASP A 257 4.40 -37.33 -19.40
N ALA A 258 5.01 -36.30 -18.81
CA ALA A 258 6.02 -35.49 -19.49
C ALA A 258 7.31 -36.26 -19.81
N ALA A 259 7.62 -37.32 -19.07
CA ALA A 259 8.78 -38.16 -19.35
C ALA A 259 8.53 -39.14 -20.52
N GLN A 260 7.27 -39.28 -20.96
CA GLN A 260 6.83 -40.25 -21.96
C GLN A 260 7.33 -41.68 -21.67
N ALA A 261 7.49 -41.99 -20.38
CA ALA A 261 8.06 -43.24 -19.90
C ALA A 261 6.97 -44.27 -19.54
N GLY A 262 5.69 -43.94 -19.77
CA GLY A 262 4.56 -44.74 -19.33
C GLY A 262 4.31 -44.66 -17.83
N LEU A 263 4.79 -43.59 -17.19
CA LEU A 263 4.61 -43.33 -15.76
C LEU A 263 3.30 -42.59 -15.48
N ALA A 264 3.03 -42.31 -14.20
CA ALA A 264 1.88 -41.52 -13.80
C ALA A 264 1.90 -40.13 -14.45
N GLN A 265 0.74 -39.67 -14.90
CA GLN A 265 0.57 -38.33 -15.47
C GLN A 265 1.03 -37.28 -14.45
N ASN A 266 1.80 -36.30 -14.90
CA ASN A 266 2.42 -35.28 -14.05
C ASN A 266 2.40 -33.88 -14.70
N ALA A 267 1.86 -33.77 -15.91
CA ALA A 267 1.82 -32.53 -16.67
C ALA A 267 0.42 -32.32 -17.25
N SER A 268 0.13 -31.06 -17.59
CA SER A 268 -1.11 -30.67 -18.25
C SER A 268 -0.83 -29.70 -19.38
N LEU A 269 -1.58 -29.85 -20.48
CA LEU A 269 -1.71 -28.86 -21.54
C LEU A 269 -3.16 -28.36 -21.55
N ASN A 270 -3.39 -27.05 -21.68
CA ASN A 270 -4.74 -26.51 -21.56
C ASN A 270 -5.01 -25.25 -22.37
N SER A 271 -6.21 -25.11 -22.92
CA SER A 271 -6.72 -23.90 -23.57
C SER A 271 -7.94 -23.35 -22.83
N ILE A 272 -8.05 -23.56 -21.52
CA ILE A 272 -9.34 -23.49 -20.78
C ILE A 272 -9.99 -22.10 -20.71
N GLY A 273 -9.26 -21.03 -21.02
CA GLY A 273 -9.75 -19.66 -20.89
C GLY A 273 -10.10 -19.31 -19.43
N TYR A 274 -11.09 -18.43 -19.24
CA TYR A 274 -11.55 -18.00 -17.91
C TYR A 274 -12.87 -18.68 -17.52
N SER A 275 -13.38 -18.37 -16.33
CA SER A 275 -14.65 -18.92 -15.84
C SER A 275 -15.86 -18.46 -16.67
N PRO A 276 -16.78 -19.35 -17.06
CA PRO A 276 -18.07 -18.93 -17.63
C PRO A 276 -18.97 -18.22 -16.63
N LEU A 277 -18.78 -18.47 -15.32
CA LEU A 277 -19.53 -17.82 -14.25
C LEU A 277 -19.01 -16.40 -13.99
N THR A 278 -19.94 -15.50 -13.67
CA THR A 278 -19.68 -14.10 -13.31
C THR A 278 -18.99 -13.97 -11.96
N LEU A 279 -18.31 -12.84 -11.74
CA LEU A 279 -17.75 -12.49 -10.42
C LEU A 279 -18.82 -12.53 -9.31
N GLU A 280 -20.02 -12.02 -9.59
CA GLU A 280 -21.14 -12.03 -8.65
C GLU A 280 -21.55 -13.45 -8.27
N THR A 281 -21.53 -14.40 -9.22
CA THR A 281 -21.82 -15.81 -8.94
C THR A 281 -20.82 -16.39 -7.94
N TYR A 282 -19.51 -16.15 -8.12
CA TYR A 282 -18.50 -16.59 -7.15
C TYR A 282 -18.70 -15.97 -5.77
N LEU A 283 -19.00 -14.66 -5.70
CA LEU A 283 -19.27 -14.00 -4.42
C LEU A 283 -20.51 -14.60 -3.73
N SER A 284 -21.53 -15.01 -4.49
CA SER A 284 -22.70 -15.71 -3.94
C SER A 284 -22.37 -17.11 -3.40
N PHE A 285 -21.47 -17.84 -4.05
CA PHE A 285 -20.98 -19.14 -3.56
C PHE A 285 -20.20 -18.97 -2.27
N ILE A 286 -19.28 -18.01 -2.24
CA ILE A 286 -18.49 -17.67 -1.06
C ILE A 286 -19.41 -17.26 0.10
N LYS A 287 -20.44 -16.45 -0.17
CA LYS A 287 -21.45 -16.09 0.84
C LYS A 287 -22.20 -17.31 1.37
N THR A 288 -22.60 -18.23 0.49
CA THR A 288 -23.25 -19.49 0.87
C THR A 288 -22.35 -20.31 1.80
N ILE A 289 -21.08 -20.48 1.45
CA ILE A 289 -20.09 -21.19 2.29
C ILE A 289 -19.89 -20.48 3.64
N SER A 290 -19.86 -19.14 3.65
CA SER A 290 -19.79 -18.35 4.88
C SER A 290 -21.01 -18.57 5.79
N ASP A 291 -22.20 -18.66 5.22
CA ASP A 291 -23.43 -18.88 5.99
C ASP A 291 -23.46 -20.25 6.66
N GLU A 292 -22.87 -21.25 6.00
CA GLU A 292 -22.68 -22.61 6.53
C GLU A 292 -21.67 -22.70 7.68
N GLN A 293 -20.80 -21.69 7.87
CA GLN A 293 -19.80 -21.73 8.93
C GLN A 293 -20.43 -21.42 10.31
N PRO A 294 -20.16 -22.23 11.35
CA PRO A 294 -20.73 -21.99 12.68
C PRO A 294 -20.10 -20.79 13.39
N ALA A 295 -18.87 -20.41 13.03
CA ALA A 295 -18.11 -19.34 13.64
C ALA A 295 -17.20 -18.65 12.62
N ARG A 296 -16.54 -17.57 13.06
CA ARG A 296 -15.53 -16.88 12.25
C ARG A 296 -14.30 -17.76 12.08
N SER A 297 -13.78 -17.85 10.86
CA SER A 297 -12.60 -18.63 10.49
C SER A 297 -11.49 -17.71 9.99
N SER A 298 -10.24 -18.08 10.25
CA SER A 298 -9.06 -17.43 9.65
C SER A 298 -8.83 -17.88 8.20
N LYS A 299 -9.32 -19.07 7.83
CA LYS A 299 -9.25 -19.59 6.47
C LYS A 299 -10.22 -18.83 5.57
N GLY A 300 -9.69 -18.14 4.58
CA GLY A 300 -10.42 -17.27 3.67
C GLY A 300 -10.42 -17.72 2.21
N PHE A 301 -10.86 -16.80 1.35
CA PHE A 301 -10.85 -16.96 -0.10
C PHE A 301 -9.98 -15.90 -0.78
N ILE A 302 -9.30 -16.30 -1.85
CA ILE A 302 -8.65 -15.41 -2.81
C ILE A 302 -9.50 -15.41 -4.08
N VAL A 303 -10.15 -14.29 -4.37
CA VAL A 303 -11.01 -14.14 -5.54
C VAL A 303 -10.15 -13.73 -6.74
N SER A 304 -9.95 -14.65 -7.69
CA SER A 304 -9.15 -14.40 -8.88
C SER A 304 -10.02 -13.73 -9.97
N VAL A 305 -9.57 -12.58 -10.46
CA VAL A 305 -10.28 -11.75 -11.45
C VAL A 305 -9.36 -11.34 -12.60
N THR A 306 -9.96 -11.00 -13.74
CA THR A 306 -9.26 -10.42 -14.89
C THR A 306 -10.23 -9.50 -15.65
N GLY A 307 -9.72 -8.62 -16.50
CA GLY A 307 -10.52 -7.64 -17.26
C GLY A 307 -9.68 -6.43 -17.65
N SER A 308 -10.35 -5.35 -18.09
CA SER A 308 -9.68 -4.05 -18.28
C SER A 308 -9.25 -3.43 -16.94
N PRO A 309 -8.42 -2.37 -16.92
CA PRO A 309 -8.12 -1.63 -15.69
C PRO A 309 -9.37 -1.16 -14.94
N GLU A 310 -10.41 -0.72 -15.66
CA GLU A 310 -11.71 -0.33 -15.11
C GLU A 310 -12.47 -1.53 -14.52
N ASP A 311 -12.45 -2.68 -15.20
CA ASP A 311 -13.04 -3.92 -14.67
C ASP A 311 -12.33 -4.37 -13.39
N ILE A 312 -11.01 -4.21 -13.30
CA ILE A 312 -10.24 -4.54 -12.09
C ILE A 312 -10.61 -3.59 -10.94
N ALA A 313 -10.71 -2.29 -11.19
CA ALA A 313 -11.19 -1.32 -10.21
C ALA A 313 -12.60 -1.65 -9.70
N ARG A 314 -13.53 -1.97 -10.61
CA ARG A 314 -14.88 -2.38 -10.25
C ARG A 314 -14.92 -3.71 -9.51
N SER A 315 -14.09 -4.68 -9.91
CA SER A 315 -13.95 -5.97 -9.24
C SER A 315 -13.44 -5.81 -7.81
N TYR A 316 -12.46 -4.91 -7.59
CA TYR A 316 -11.98 -4.59 -6.24
C TYR A 316 -13.14 -4.14 -5.33
N VAL A 317 -13.92 -3.16 -5.78
CA VAL A 317 -15.05 -2.62 -5.00
C VAL A 317 -16.07 -3.72 -4.67
N LEU A 318 -16.39 -4.61 -5.63
CA LEU A 318 -17.31 -5.72 -5.42
C LEU A 318 -16.79 -6.73 -4.38
N VAL A 319 -15.54 -7.17 -4.50
CA VAL A 319 -14.93 -8.13 -3.58
C VAL A 319 -14.76 -7.53 -2.18
N ALA A 320 -14.27 -6.29 -2.11
CA ALA A 320 -14.09 -5.57 -0.85
C ALA A 320 -15.43 -5.32 -0.14
N SER A 321 -16.46 -4.92 -0.88
CA SER A 321 -17.81 -4.74 -0.32
C SER A 321 -18.39 -6.05 0.22
N ALA A 322 -18.20 -7.16 -0.51
CA ALA A 322 -18.66 -8.48 -0.07
C ALA A 322 -18.02 -8.92 1.26
N ALA A 323 -16.80 -8.46 1.56
CA ALA A 323 -16.10 -8.83 2.79
C ALA A 323 -16.81 -8.37 4.08
N ARG A 324 -17.64 -7.30 4.05
CA ARG A 324 -18.32 -6.73 5.24
C ARG A 324 -19.27 -7.70 5.96
N GLY A 325 -19.70 -8.79 5.32
CA GLY A 325 -20.70 -9.72 5.86
C GLY A 325 -20.23 -11.16 5.98
N LEU A 326 -18.93 -11.45 5.77
CA LEU A 326 -18.43 -12.81 5.73
C LEU A 326 -17.78 -13.24 7.05
N LYS A 327 -17.89 -14.53 7.35
CA LYS A 327 -17.28 -15.16 8.54
C LYS A 327 -15.81 -15.52 8.31
N PHE A 328 -15.17 -15.04 7.25
CA PHE A 328 -13.75 -15.27 6.97
C PHE A 328 -13.18 -14.15 6.10
N PRO A 329 -11.85 -13.99 6.03
CA PRO A 329 -11.23 -12.94 5.23
C PRO A 329 -11.36 -13.20 3.71
N LEU A 330 -11.36 -12.12 2.94
CA LEU A 330 -11.21 -12.14 1.48
C LEU A 330 -9.94 -11.43 1.06
N ALA A 331 -9.35 -11.93 -0.02
CA ALA A 331 -8.32 -11.27 -0.80
C ALA A 331 -8.71 -11.32 -2.29
N MET A 332 -8.08 -10.49 -3.12
CA MET A 332 -8.27 -10.48 -4.57
C MET A 332 -6.96 -10.82 -5.28
N GLU A 333 -7.00 -11.64 -6.32
CA GLU A 333 -5.88 -11.88 -7.24
C GLU A 333 -6.23 -11.27 -8.60
N ILE A 334 -5.37 -10.41 -9.14
CA ILE A 334 -5.48 -9.88 -10.50
C ILE A 334 -4.67 -10.79 -11.40
N ASN A 335 -5.36 -11.56 -12.25
CA ASN A 335 -4.73 -12.43 -13.22
C ASN A 335 -4.39 -11.65 -14.50
N LEU A 336 -3.11 -11.30 -14.63
CA LEU A 336 -2.53 -10.67 -15.82
C LEU A 336 -1.62 -11.63 -16.59
N SER A 337 -1.69 -12.93 -16.31
CA SER A 337 -0.78 -13.94 -16.88
C SER A 337 -1.34 -14.71 -18.05
N CYS A 338 -2.66 -14.76 -18.21
CA CYS A 338 -3.28 -15.67 -19.15
C CYS A 338 -3.06 -15.25 -20.62
N PRO A 339 -2.50 -16.15 -21.47
CA PRO A 339 -2.16 -15.88 -22.87
C PRO A 339 -3.36 -15.92 -23.82
N ASN A 340 -4.58 -16.04 -23.30
CA ASN A 340 -5.79 -16.34 -24.07
C ASN A 340 -6.52 -15.10 -24.59
N ILE A 341 -5.97 -13.89 -24.37
CA ILE A 341 -6.50 -12.65 -24.96
C ILE A 341 -5.88 -12.48 -26.35
N ARG A 342 -6.72 -12.44 -27.40
CA ARG A 342 -6.26 -12.33 -28.79
C ARG A 342 -5.39 -11.07 -29.00
N ASN A 343 -4.21 -11.26 -29.58
CA ASN A 343 -3.35 -10.25 -30.23
C ASN A 343 -2.68 -9.19 -29.33
N LYS A 344 -2.58 -9.37 -28.01
CA LYS A 344 -1.70 -8.54 -27.17
C LYS A 344 -0.86 -9.42 -26.22
N PRO A 345 0.43 -9.13 -26.01
CA PRO A 345 1.19 -9.77 -24.94
C PRO A 345 0.50 -9.48 -23.59
N PRO A 346 0.57 -10.42 -22.62
CA PRO A 346 0.05 -10.19 -21.28
C PRO A 346 0.50 -8.82 -20.70
N PRO A 347 -0.41 -8.03 -20.12
CA PRO A 347 -0.08 -6.69 -19.59
C PRO A 347 1.10 -6.68 -18.61
N ALA A 348 1.30 -7.78 -17.88
CA ALA A 348 2.40 -7.94 -16.93
C ALA A 348 3.81 -7.97 -17.56
N TYR A 349 3.94 -8.02 -18.89
CA TYR A 349 5.24 -7.88 -19.58
C TYR A 349 5.66 -6.43 -19.83
N SER A 350 4.76 -5.46 -19.62
CA SER A 350 4.99 -4.04 -19.88
C SER A 350 4.79 -3.25 -18.60
N GLU A 351 5.79 -2.46 -18.22
CA GLU A 351 5.70 -1.54 -17.09
C GLU A 351 4.55 -0.54 -17.26
N GLU A 352 4.37 -0.01 -18.47
CA GLU A 352 3.30 0.96 -18.79
C GLU A 352 1.91 0.34 -18.60
N ALA A 353 1.71 -0.86 -19.14
CA ALA A 353 0.44 -1.56 -19.02
C ALA A 353 0.17 -1.92 -17.56
N LEU A 354 1.16 -2.50 -16.86
CA LEU A 354 1.02 -2.86 -15.45
C LEU A 354 0.76 -1.64 -14.55
N SER A 355 1.44 -0.52 -14.79
CA SER A 355 1.22 0.73 -14.06
C SER A 355 -0.23 1.22 -14.23
N THR A 356 -0.79 1.12 -15.44
CA THR A 356 -2.19 1.51 -15.67
C THR A 356 -3.16 0.71 -14.80
N TYR A 357 -2.95 -0.60 -14.65
CA TYR A 357 -3.76 -1.43 -13.74
C TYR A 357 -3.59 -1.02 -12.28
N LEU A 358 -2.35 -0.74 -11.86
CA LEU A 358 -2.04 -0.35 -10.49
C LEU A 358 -2.62 1.03 -10.15
N ASP A 359 -2.59 1.99 -11.07
CA ASP A 359 -3.16 3.33 -10.90
C ASP A 359 -4.69 3.28 -10.72
N HIS A 360 -5.38 2.50 -11.56
CA HIS A 360 -6.83 2.28 -11.44
C HIS A 360 -7.19 1.58 -10.14
N LEU A 361 -6.42 0.57 -9.75
CA LEU A 361 -6.60 -0.13 -8.49
C LEU A 361 -6.43 0.83 -7.31
N GLN A 362 -5.37 1.64 -7.30
CA GLN A 362 -5.14 2.63 -6.24
C GLN A 362 -6.26 3.65 -6.15
N GLN A 363 -6.77 4.15 -7.29
CA GLN A 363 -7.90 5.06 -7.30
C GLN A 363 -9.15 4.41 -6.73
N ALA A 364 -9.43 3.16 -7.10
CA ALA A 364 -10.57 2.40 -6.57
C ALA A 364 -10.46 2.21 -5.05
N ILE A 365 -9.25 1.97 -4.55
CA ILE A 365 -9.02 1.79 -3.12
C ILE A 365 -9.19 3.10 -2.36
N ARG A 366 -8.69 4.23 -2.89
CA ARG A 366 -8.94 5.56 -2.31
C ARG A 366 -10.42 5.88 -2.23
N ASN A 367 -11.16 5.70 -3.33
CA ASN A 367 -12.61 5.91 -3.36
C ASN A 367 -13.35 4.98 -2.37
N ALA A 368 -12.90 3.73 -2.28
CA ALA A 368 -13.47 2.75 -1.36
C ALA A 368 -13.28 3.14 0.11
N ASP A 369 -12.14 3.77 0.46
CA ASP A 369 -11.92 4.30 1.81
C ASP A 369 -12.91 5.43 2.14
N ASP A 370 -13.20 6.32 1.18
CA ASP A 370 -14.19 7.40 1.33
C ASP A 370 -15.61 6.83 1.57
N ASP A 371 -15.91 5.67 0.98
CA ASP A 371 -17.17 4.94 1.12
C ASP A 371 -17.19 3.92 2.30
N ASP A 372 -16.18 3.99 3.20
CA ASP A 372 -15.97 3.12 4.37
C ASP A 372 -15.79 1.61 4.04
N ILE A 373 -15.53 1.27 2.77
CA ILE A 373 -15.43 -0.12 2.30
C ILE A 373 -14.13 -0.73 2.86
N PRO A 374 -14.17 -1.97 3.41
CA PRO A 374 -12.99 -2.55 4.05
C PRO A 374 -11.89 -2.82 3.03
N ARG A 375 -10.65 -2.46 3.38
CA ARG A 375 -9.49 -2.84 2.60
C ARG A 375 -9.25 -4.35 2.67
N ILE A 376 -8.99 -4.96 1.50
CA ILE A 376 -8.64 -6.37 1.34
C ILE A 376 -7.22 -6.52 0.74
N PRO A 377 -6.51 -7.63 1.00
CA PRO A 377 -5.24 -7.91 0.33
C PRO A 377 -5.45 -8.11 -1.18
N VAL A 378 -4.55 -7.58 -2.00
CA VAL A 378 -4.59 -7.74 -3.47
C VAL A 378 -3.28 -8.37 -3.95
N GLY A 379 -3.32 -9.35 -4.84
CA GLY A 379 -2.16 -9.98 -5.45
C GLY A 379 -2.15 -9.82 -6.96
N LEU A 380 -0.98 -9.90 -7.58
CA LEU A 380 -0.79 -9.97 -9.02
C LEU A 380 -0.35 -11.38 -9.41
N LYS A 381 -1.06 -11.99 -10.36
CA LYS A 381 -0.62 -13.22 -11.00
C LYS A 381 0.07 -12.88 -12.32
N THR A 382 1.37 -13.10 -12.35
CA THR A 382 2.27 -12.80 -13.46
C THR A 382 2.50 -14.03 -14.34
N PRO A 383 2.79 -13.83 -15.63
CA PRO A 383 3.27 -14.91 -16.47
C PRO A 383 4.66 -15.37 -16.01
N PRO A 384 5.12 -16.54 -16.45
CA PRO A 384 6.49 -16.96 -16.21
C PRO A 384 7.41 -16.02 -17.01
N PHE A 385 8.30 -15.35 -16.30
CA PHE A 385 9.33 -14.51 -16.89
C PHE A 385 10.54 -15.36 -17.26
N THR A 386 11.08 -15.09 -18.44
CA THR A 386 12.26 -15.76 -19.01
C THR A 386 13.40 -14.78 -19.27
N HIS A 387 13.15 -13.46 -19.24
CA HIS A 387 14.14 -12.44 -19.51
C HIS A 387 14.22 -11.40 -18.39
N ALA A 388 15.44 -10.95 -18.05
CA ALA A 388 15.67 -9.97 -16.99
C ALA A 388 14.80 -8.69 -17.07
N PRO A 389 14.59 -8.07 -18.26
CA PRO A 389 13.75 -6.88 -18.38
C PRO A 389 12.31 -7.07 -17.92
N GLU A 390 11.77 -8.29 -18.00
CA GLU A 390 10.40 -8.59 -17.56
C GLU A 390 10.28 -8.50 -16.03
N TYR A 391 11.31 -8.94 -15.31
CA TYR A 391 11.40 -8.80 -13.86
C TYR A 391 11.58 -7.34 -13.45
N GLU A 392 12.45 -6.60 -14.15
CA GLU A 392 12.66 -5.18 -13.89
C GLU A 392 11.40 -4.35 -14.15
N ALA A 393 10.65 -4.66 -15.22
CA ALA A 393 9.36 -4.01 -15.50
C ALA A 393 8.35 -4.26 -14.37
N LEU A 394 8.29 -5.47 -13.81
CA LEU A 394 7.46 -5.76 -12.64
C LEU A 394 7.90 -4.93 -11.43
N MET A 395 9.20 -4.93 -11.10
CA MET A 395 9.68 -4.21 -9.92
C MET A 395 9.49 -2.70 -10.06
N SER A 396 9.80 -2.12 -11.22
CA SER A 396 9.62 -0.69 -11.48
C SER A 396 8.15 -0.27 -11.40
N ALA A 397 7.23 -1.07 -11.95
CA ALA A 397 5.80 -0.81 -11.81
C ALA A 397 5.33 -0.91 -10.34
N LEU A 398 5.84 -1.90 -9.58
CA LEU A 398 5.54 -2.03 -8.15
C LEU A 398 6.11 -0.88 -7.32
N GLU A 399 7.33 -0.43 -7.60
CA GLU A 399 7.99 0.72 -6.96
C GLU A 399 7.20 2.00 -7.23
N ARG A 400 6.81 2.25 -8.49
CA ARG A 400 5.97 3.38 -8.88
C ARG A 400 4.61 3.35 -8.18
N ALA A 401 4.02 2.16 -8.08
CA ALA A 401 2.76 1.93 -7.39
C ALA A 401 2.91 1.79 -5.88
N ALA A 402 4.12 1.90 -5.33
CA ALA A 402 4.37 1.95 -3.91
C ALA A 402 4.77 3.39 -3.58
N PRO A 403 3.81 4.27 -3.25
CA PRO A 403 4.15 5.66 -3.07
C PRO A 403 5.15 5.83 -1.95
N ALA A 404 5.97 6.87 -2.09
CA ALA A 404 6.52 7.59 -0.95
C ALA A 404 5.32 8.17 -0.16
N ALA A 405 4.71 7.32 0.67
CA ALA A 405 3.48 7.52 1.43
C ALA A 405 2.20 7.72 0.59
N GLY A 406 1.25 6.77 0.67
CA GLY A 406 -0.16 7.04 0.28
C GLY A 406 -0.85 6.11 -0.72
N GLY A 407 -0.20 5.08 -1.26
CA GLY A 407 -0.82 4.15 -2.22
C GLY A 407 -0.91 2.73 -1.69
N VAL A 408 -1.97 2.04 -2.11
CA VAL A 408 -2.19 0.64 -1.75
C VAL A 408 -1.46 -0.27 -2.73
N ARG A 409 -0.77 -1.24 -2.15
CA ARG A 409 0.27 -2.03 -2.80
C ARG A 409 -0.25 -3.46 -3.00
N PRO A 410 0.15 -4.17 -4.08
CA PRO A 410 -0.08 -5.59 -4.15
C PRO A 410 0.63 -6.32 -3.01
N SER A 411 -0.15 -7.01 -2.17
CA SER A 411 0.32 -7.88 -1.10
C SER A 411 1.04 -9.14 -1.58
N SER A 412 0.83 -9.58 -2.84
CA SER A 412 1.52 -10.75 -3.36
C SER A 412 1.76 -10.81 -4.86
N ALA A 413 2.85 -11.47 -5.30
CA ALA A 413 3.09 -11.84 -6.70
C ALA A 413 3.13 -13.37 -6.86
N SER A 414 2.48 -13.92 -7.89
CA SER A 414 2.53 -15.35 -8.22
C SER A 414 2.88 -15.57 -9.70
N SER A 415 3.89 -16.39 -9.99
CA SER A 415 4.30 -16.72 -11.37
C SER A 415 3.74 -18.08 -11.81
N GLY A 416 3.22 -18.20 -13.03
CA GLY A 416 3.02 -19.52 -13.67
C GLY A 416 1.97 -19.62 -14.79
N CYS A 417 2.43 -20.04 -15.99
CA CYS A 417 1.76 -20.76 -17.10
C CYS A 417 2.46 -20.41 -18.45
N PHE A 418 2.96 -21.38 -19.24
CA PHE A 418 3.60 -21.12 -20.54
C PHE A 418 2.63 -21.17 -21.72
N ALA A 419 2.69 -20.20 -22.64
CA ALA A 419 2.13 -20.35 -23.99
C ALA A 419 3.18 -20.83 -25.00
N LEU A 420 2.88 -21.87 -25.77
CA LEU A 420 3.64 -22.24 -26.98
C LEU A 420 2.92 -21.69 -28.24
N PRO A 421 3.62 -21.24 -29.30
CA PRO A 421 2.98 -20.60 -30.46
C PRO A 421 2.37 -21.59 -31.49
N GLY A 422 1.18 -21.23 -32.02
CA GLY A 422 0.62 -21.66 -33.31
C GLY A 422 -0.51 -22.72 -33.27
N SER A 423 -1.70 -22.39 -33.82
CA SER A 423 -2.86 -23.25 -34.26
C SER A 423 -3.30 -24.49 -33.43
N GLY A 424 -2.77 -24.65 -32.22
CA GLY A 424 -2.96 -25.70 -31.21
C GLY A 424 -2.52 -25.16 -29.83
N LEU A 425 -2.86 -23.89 -29.59
CA LEU A 425 -2.40 -23.01 -28.52
C LEU A 425 -2.95 -23.45 -27.15
N GLY A 426 -2.05 -23.73 -26.20
CA GLY A 426 -2.40 -24.03 -24.82
C GLY A 426 -1.26 -23.81 -23.83
N GLY A 427 -1.65 -23.58 -22.58
CA GLY A 427 -0.83 -23.49 -21.38
C GLY A 427 -0.18 -24.82 -20.98
N MET A 428 1.14 -24.93 -20.97
CA MET A 428 1.82 -26.08 -20.33
C MET A 428 1.99 -25.82 -18.83
N ALA A 429 1.63 -26.80 -18.02
CA ALA A 429 1.80 -26.79 -16.57
C ALA A 429 2.14 -28.19 -16.03
N GLY A 430 2.34 -28.28 -14.72
CA GLY A 430 2.78 -29.51 -14.04
C GLY A 430 4.30 -29.61 -13.93
N ALA A 431 4.82 -30.83 -13.77
CA ALA A 431 6.23 -31.09 -13.48
C ALA A 431 7.22 -30.36 -14.43
N PRO A 432 6.98 -30.26 -15.75
CA PRO A 432 7.90 -29.56 -16.66
C PRO A 432 8.06 -28.06 -16.38
N LEU A 433 7.03 -27.41 -15.83
CA LEU A 433 7.05 -25.99 -15.48
C LEU A 433 7.82 -25.72 -14.18
N HIS A 434 7.99 -26.73 -13.33
CA HIS A 434 8.50 -26.55 -11.98
C HIS A 434 9.88 -25.87 -11.91
N PRO A 435 10.91 -26.25 -12.70
CA PRO A 435 12.21 -25.59 -12.64
C PRO A 435 12.16 -24.10 -12.99
N LEU A 436 11.35 -23.72 -13.99
CA LEU A 436 11.20 -22.29 -14.33
C LEU A 436 10.46 -21.53 -13.23
N ALA A 437 9.40 -22.12 -12.66
CA ALA A 437 8.67 -21.53 -11.55
C ALA A 437 9.58 -21.29 -10.34
N LEU A 438 10.45 -22.25 -10.01
CA LEU A 438 11.45 -22.08 -8.95
C LEU A 438 12.39 -20.90 -9.23
N GLY A 439 12.90 -20.78 -10.46
CA GLY A 439 13.75 -19.66 -10.87
C GLY A 439 13.01 -18.32 -10.77
N ASN A 440 11.74 -18.26 -11.19
CA ASN A 440 10.91 -17.06 -11.10
C ASN A 440 10.71 -16.62 -9.64
N VAL A 441 10.31 -17.56 -8.77
CA VAL A 441 10.09 -17.28 -7.34
C VAL A 441 11.38 -16.83 -6.68
N CYS A 442 12.50 -17.50 -6.94
CA CYS A 442 13.81 -17.13 -6.41
C CYS A 442 14.19 -15.71 -6.84
N THR A 443 14.11 -15.42 -8.14
CA THR A 443 14.51 -14.11 -8.69
C THR A 443 13.64 -12.99 -8.13
N ILE A 444 12.31 -13.16 -8.13
CA ILE A 444 11.38 -12.18 -7.57
C ILE A 444 11.67 -11.95 -6.08
N ARG A 445 11.84 -13.03 -5.29
CA ARG A 445 12.16 -12.89 -3.87
C ARG A 445 13.48 -12.13 -3.64
N CYS A 446 14.54 -12.51 -4.35
CA CYS A 446 15.84 -11.83 -4.25
C CYS A 446 15.73 -10.34 -4.60
N MET A 447 14.97 -9.99 -5.64
CA MET A 447 14.77 -8.58 -6.03
C MET A 447 13.96 -7.80 -4.98
N LEU A 448 12.95 -8.43 -4.36
CA LEU A 448 12.17 -7.82 -3.28
C LEU A 448 12.98 -7.64 -1.99
N ASP A 449 13.96 -8.53 -1.74
CA ASP A 449 14.87 -8.48 -0.59
C ASP A 449 16.08 -7.56 -0.79
N ALA A 450 16.32 -7.10 -2.02
CA ALA A 450 17.44 -6.20 -2.30
C ALA A 450 17.31 -4.92 -1.44
N PRO A 451 18.36 -4.46 -0.74
CA PRO A 451 18.25 -3.40 0.27
C PRO A 451 17.54 -2.12 -0.23
N GLU A 452 17.80 -1.73 -1.48
CA GLU A 452 17.20 -0.59 -2.15
C GLU A 452 15.68 -0.74 -2.36
N ARG A 453 15.20 -1.98 -2.50
CA ARG A 453 13.80 -2.34 -2.73
C ARG A 453 13.09 -2.76 -1.47
N ALA A 454 13.77 -3.34 -0.50
CA ALA A 454 13.18 -3.88 0.72
C ALA A 454 12.44 -2.81 1.52
N VAL A 455 12.94 -1.58 1.54
CA VAL A 455 12.29 -0.42 2.19
C VAL A 455 10.88 -0.17 1.62
N THR A 456 10.74 -0.30 0.29
CA THR A 456 9.50 0.02 -0.42
C THR A 456 8.61 -1.21 -0.62
N LEU A 457 9.21 -2.35 -0.95
CA LEU A 457 8.57 -3.57 -1.43
C LEU A 457 8.77 -4.80 -0.51
N GLY A 458 9.50 -4.69 0.60
CA GLY A 458 9.79 -5.83 1.48
C GLY A 458 8.55 -6.48 2.12
N HIS A 459 7.43 -5.75 2.15
CA HIS A 459 6.12 -6.22 2.60
C HIS A 459 5.42 -7.15 1.59
N VAL A 460 5.86 -7.23 0.33
CA VAL A 460 5.27 -8.08 -0.71
C VAL A 460 5.61 -9.55 -0.45
N GLN A 461 4.58 -10.39 -0.36
CA GLN A 461 4.70 -11.84 -0.18
C GLN A 461 4.73 -12.55 -1.55
N VAL A 462 5.52 -13.60 -1.71
CA VAL A 462 5.54 -14.37 -2.97
C VAL A 462 4.72 -15.64 -2.81
N VAL A 463 3.74 -15.86 -3.69
CA VAL A 463 2.99 -17.13 -3.75
C VAL A 463 3.60 -17.98 -4.86
N GLY A 464 4.29 -19.05 -4.49
CA GLY A 464 4.96 -19.93 -5.44
C GLY A 464 4.01 -20.94 -6.07
N VAL A 465 3.87 -20.92 -7.39
CA VAL A 465 2.97 -21.80 -8.14
C VAL A 465 3.71 -22.39 -9.33
N GLY A 466 3.51 -23.68 -9.61
CA GLY A 466 4.03 -24.32 -10.81
C GLY A 466 4.63 -25.68 -10.52
N GLY A 467 3.98 -26.74 -11.00
CA GLY A 467 4.51 -28.11 -10.94
C GLY A 467 4.71 -28.72 -9.55
N VAL A 468 3.99 -28.22 -8.54
CA VAL A 468 3.94 -28.84 -7.21
C VAL A 468 2.95 -30.01 -7.25
N LEU A 469 3.46 -31.23 -7.06
CA LEU A 469 2.70 -32.49 -7.15
C LEU A 469 2.86 -33.39 -5.91
N ASP A 470 3.71 -32.99 -4.97
CA ASP A 470 4.08 -33.70 -3.76
C ASP A 470 4.75 -32.76 -2.74
N ALA A 471 5.09 -33.30 -1.57
CA ALA A 471 5.76 -32.56 -0.50
C ALA A 471 7.16 -32.06 -0.88
N GLU A 472 7.87 -32.74 -1.78
CA GLU A 472 9.19 -32.31 -2.25
C GLU A 472 9.10 -31.08 -3.16
N GLY A 473 8.10 -31.03 -4.04
CA GLY A 473 7.76 -29.86 -4.84
C GLY A 473 7.40 -28.67 -3.97
N TYR A 474 6.64 -28.90 -2.90
CA TYR A 474 6.35 -27.87 -1.90
C TYR A 474 7.63 -27.36 -1.24
N ARG A 475 8.49 -28.26 -0.74
CA ARG A 475 9.75 -27.89 -0.07
C ARG A 475 10.66 -27.06 -0.97
N ARG A 476 10.81 -27.45 -2.24
CA ARG A 476 11.59 -26.68 -3.21
C ARG A 476 11.03 -25.28 -3.38
N MET A 477 9.70 -25.14 -3.50
CA MET A 477 9.03 -23.84 -3.65
C MET A 477 9.24 -22.94 -2.42
N LYS A 478 9.13 -23.49 -1.21
CA LYS A 478 9.45 -22.78 0.04
C LYS A 478 10.92 -22.39 0.11
N ALA A 479 11.84 -23.30 -0.25
CA ALA A 479 13.28 -23.07 -0.19
C ALA A 479 13.75 -21.93 -1.10
N VAL A 480 13.08 -21.70 -2.23
CA VAL A 480 13.38 -20.58 -3.15
C VAL A 480 12.66 -19.28 -2.77
N GLY A 481 11.98 -19.23 -1.62
CA GLY A 481 11.44 -17.97 -1.08
C GLY A 481 9.93 -17.77 -1.21
N ALA A 482 9.17 -18.81 -1.58
CA ALA A 482 7.70 -18.71 -1.52
C ALA A 482 7.21 -18.58 -0.08
N HIS A 483 6.37 -17.58 0.18
CA HIS A 483 5.65 -17.42 1.44
C HIS A 483 4.52 -18.45 1.56
N VAL A 484 3.76 -18.65 0.48
CA VAL A 484 2.67 -19.64 0.35
C VAL A 484 2.88 -20.42 -0.94
N VAL A 485 2.48 -21.69 -0.96
CA VAL A 485 2.60 -22.56 -2.15
C VAL A 485 1.22 -22.87 -2.72
N GLY A 486 1.04 -22.66 -4.03
CA GLY A 486 -0.19 -22.96 -4.75
C GLY A 486 -0.10 -24.23 -5.61
N VAL A 487 -1.19 -25.00 -5.63
CA VAL A 487 -1.32 -26.26 -6.39
C VAL A 487 -2.44 -26.15 -7.43
N ALA A 488 -2.17 -26.57 -8.67
CA ALA A 488 -3.18 -26.63 -9.75
C ALA A 488 -3.17 -27.98 -10.48
N THR A 489 -2.09 -28.33 -11.17
CA THR A 489 -2.00 -29.63 -11.88
C THR A 489 -2.13 -30.81 -10.91
N GLY A 490 -1.52 -30.73 -9.71
CA GLY A 490 -1.68 -31.76 -8.68
C GLY A 490 -3.13 -31.94 -8.22
N LEU A 491 -3.86 -30.83 -8.07
CA LEU A 491 -5.30 -30.84 -7.75
C LEU A 491 -6.12 -31.47 -8.89
N GLY A 492 -5.77 -31.19 -10.14
CA GLY A 492 -6.44 -31.79 -11.28
C GLY A 492 -6.20 -33.30 -11.43
N LEU A 493 -5.01 -33.77 -11.06
CA LEU A 493 -4.63 -35.18 -11.16
C LEU A 493 -5.15 -36.03 -9.99
N LYS A 494 -5.16 -35.47 -8.78
CA LYS A 494 -5.39 -36.22 -7.53
C LYS A 494 -6.61 -35.72 -6.73
N GLY A 495 -7.33 -34.72 -7.24
CA GLY A 495 -8.41 -34.08 -6.48
C GLY A 495 -7.89 -33.38 -5.22
N VAL A 496 -8.77 -33.18 -4.25
CA VAL A 496 -8.44 -32.48 -2.98
C VAL A 496 -7.46 -33.25 -2.09
N ASP A 497 -7.28 -34.55 -2.33
CA ASP A 497 -6.41 -35.40 -1.52
C ASP A 497 -4.93 -35.01 -1.62
N ILE A 498 -4.53 -34.33 -2.71
CA ILE A 498 -3.17 -33.79 -2.88
C ILE A 498 -2.71 -32.94 -1.70
N PHE A 499 -3.62 -32.17 -1.10
CA PHE A 499 -3.26 -31.28 0.00
C PHE A 499 -2.91 -32.07 1.26
N GLY A 500 -3.68 -33.14 1.56
CA GLY A 500 -3.39 -34.06 2.65
C GLY A 500 -2.13 -34.89 2.40
N GLU A 501 -1.87 -35.32 1.16
CA GLU A 501 -0.63 -35.99 0.78
C GLU A 501 0.61 -35.11 0.99
N ILE A 502 0.53 -33.84 0.58
CA ILE A 502 1.60 -32.85 0.79
C ILE A 502 1.82 -32.67 2.29
N GLU A 503 0.78 -32.34 3.06
CA GLU A 503 0.88 -32.13 4.51
C GLU A 503 1.50 -33.35 5.23
N ALA A 504 1.01 -34.55 4.94
CA ALA A 504 1.54 -35.79 5.51
C ALA A 504 3.03 -35.98 5.15
N GLY A 505 3.40 -35.69 3.91
CA GLY A 505 4.78 -35.73 3.45
C GLY A 505 5.68 -34.70 4.15
N LEU A 506 5.14 -33.55 4.57
CA LEU A 506 5.86 -32.49 5.30
C LEU A 506 6.17 -32.85 6.76
N ARG A 507 5.37 -33.74 7.37
CA ARG A 507 5.53 -34.17 8.78
C ARG A 507 5.57 -32.99 9.76
N GLY A 508 4.67 -32.02 9.54
CA GLY A 508 4.56 -30.81 10.38
C GLY A 508 5.59 -29.70 10.10
N LYS A 509 6.43 -29.84 9.06
CA LYS A 509 7.42 -28.82 8.66
C LYS A 509 6.89 -27.99 7.48
N TRP A 510 6.07 -27.00 7.79
CA TRP A 510 5.48 -26.05 6.83
C TRP A 510 6.48 -25.04 6.27
#